data_AF-A0A847I1I5-F1
#
_entry.id   AF-A0A847I1I5-F1
#
_cell.length_a   1.000
_cell.length_b   1.000
_cell.length_c   1.000
_cell.angle_alpha   90.00
_cell.angle_beta   90.00
_cell.angle_gamma   90.00
#
_symmetry.space_group_name_H-M   'P 1'
#
loop_
_entity.id
_entity.type
_entity.pdbx_description
1 polymer ?
#
loop_
_entity_poly.entity_id
_entity_poly.type
_entity_poly.pdbx_seq_one_letter_code
_entity_poly.pdbx_strand_id
1 'polypeptide(L)'
;MNTIWTPMDERSRQRQFEDSFFRQLRARATKLIHGPLPADRVVVESMPDGRDAVRAALNRLEIFDLDLLNELPGTRAVSLEFGRQLIWPLSYTVARVRAQVLTPTAALVSGETPRPIGRDQVQYALDRYELLPTNQRPTAVILASATGFTPEARAMVTDSDLPKLVLVGGREDGGWDVEMSDSVRYSPWAQLVEFETQDDQVRRLLYHLDKEAAALESRGLALSKLSDKLGLPQEQTEAAVRQACRSDPRLMTVVHEGELHVARSPLADEVGAMSLWMRIRRLFGFKPSTAERVRIMTAQRVQLEQQREELDRRLDALEAEERESLQKGAAAATEAEKKQLAGKLVRVRRDLRRIRAQVNVFTQQIDIIGTHVHNLTLAEQGRRLELPKAEDLTREAAEAEQIVAELAANADLAAGIEVGVQTPLQADEEDAILAEFAQVAEAQAAAKAAPAAAGAAGPEPEAPSRAKGAEGSTGQRGRERAEPRPEIG
;
A
#
# COMPACT_ATOMS: atom_id res chain seq x y z
N MET A 1 11.07 2.50 -32.52
CA MET A 1 10.03 1.45 -32.59
C MET A 1 9.17 1.61 -31.35
N ASN A 2 8.05 2.32 -31.48
CA ASN A 2 7.07 2.46 -30.39
C ASN A 2 6.29 1.16 -30.31
N THR A 3 6.55 0.36 -29.27
CA THR A 3 5.71 -0.76 -28.90
C THR A 3 4.38 -0.20 -28.41
N ILE A 4 3.37 -0.21 -29.28
CA ILE A 4 1.98 0.04 -28.91
C ILE A 4 1.62 -1.09 -27.95
N TRP A 5 1.47 -0.76 -26.67
CA TRP A 5 0.91 -1.66 -25.67
C TRP A 5 -0.55 -1.91 -26.06
N THR A 6 -0.82 -2.99 -26.78
CA THR A 6 -2.19 -3.47 -26.94
C THR A 6 -2.68 -3.89 -25.55
N PRO A 7 -3.78 -3.33 -25.01
CA PRO A 7 -4.34 -3.82 -23.76
C PRO A 7 -4.64 -5.31 -23.94
N MET A 8 -4.02 -6.13 -23.11
CA MET A 8 -4.19 -7.57 -23.15
C MET A 8 -5.67 -7.87 -22.86
N ASP A 9 -6.33 -8.62 -23.75
CA ASP A 9 -7.71 -9.07 -23.50
C ASP A 9 -7.77 -9.85 -22.18
N GLU A 10 -8.79 -9.58 -21.37
CA GLU A 10 -8.94 -10.14 -20.03
C GLU A 10 -9.03 -11.67 -20.08
N ARG A 11 -9.61 -12.24 -21.15
CA ARG A 11 -9.58 -13.70 -21.39
C ARG A 11 -8.15 -14.24 -21.53
N SER A 12 -7.28 -13.49 -22.21
CA SER A 12 -5.86 -13.84 -22.37
C SER A 12 -5.12 -13.76 -21.05
N ARG A 13 -5.40 -12.75 -20.21
CA ARG A 13 -4.85 -12.63 -18.85
C ARG A 13 -5.22 -13.82 -17.97
N GLN A 14 -6.50 -14.19 -17.95
CA GLN A 14 -6.99 -15.33 -17.19
C GLN A 14 -6.36 -16.65 -17.66
N ARG A 15 -6.19 -16.83 -18.97
CA ARG A 15 -5.53 -18.02 -19.54
C ARG A 15 -4.04 -18.08 -19.20
N GLN A 16 -3.33 -16.95 -19.23
CA GLN A 16 -1.93 -16.89 -18.79
C GLN A 16 -1.77 -17.24 -17.31
N PHE A 17 -2.69 -16.76 -16.46
CA PHE A 17 -2.74 -17.13 -15.05
C PHE A 17 -2.95 -18.64 -14.88
N GLU A 18 -3.95 -19.21 -15.56
CA GLU A 18 -4.25 -20.64 -15.54
C GLU A 18 -3.03 -21.49 -15.96
N ASP A 19 -2.36 -21.09 -17.05
CA ASP A 19 -1.16 -21.75 -17.54
C ASP A 19 0.02 -21.66 -16.56
N SER A 20 0.22 -20.50 -15.95
CA SER A 20 1.28 -20.30 -14.96
C SER A 20 1.04 -21.15 -13.71
N PHE A 21 -0.20 -21.13 -13.19
CA PHE A 21 -0.60 -21.89 -12.01
C PHE A 21 -0.36 -23.40 -12.19
N PHE A 22 -0.90 -24.00 -13.25
CA PHE A 22 -0.74 -25.44 -13.45
C PHE A 22 0.71 -25.84 -13.76
N ARG A 23 1.46 -24.98 -14.46
CA ARG A 23 2.88 -25.23 -14.74
C ARG A 23 3.69 -25.24 -13.44
N GLN A 24 3.51 -24.24 -12.59
CA GLN A 24 4.23 -24.12 -11.33
C GLN A 24 3.83 -25.23 -10.35
N LEU A 25 2.53 -25.52 -10.22
CA LEU A 25 2.05 -26.61 -9.37
C LEU A 25 2.64 -27.97 -9.77
N ARG A 26 2.65 -28.29 -11.06
CA ARG A 26 3.26 -29.53 -11.57
C ARG A 26 4.77 -29.56 -11.30
N ALA A 27 5.47 -28.48 -11.60
CA ALA A 27 6.91 -28.38 -11.37
C ALA A 27 7.26 -28.54 -9.88
N ARG A 28 6.50 -27.93 -8.98
CA ARG A 28 6.65 -28.08 -7.52
C ARG A 28 6.36 -29.51 -7.08
N ALA A 29 5.24 -30.09 -7.51
CA ALA A 29 4.89 -31.46 -7.14
C ALA A 29 5.98 -32.47 -7.53
N THR A 30 6.56 -32.34 -8.74
CA THR A 30 7.65 -33.21 -9.19
C THR A 30 8.99 -32.89 -8.51
N LYS A 31 9.25 -31.64 -8.14
CA LYS A 31 10.50 -31.24 -7.46
C LYS A 31 10.53 -31.70 -6.00
N LEU A 32 9.37 -31.72 -5.34
CA LEU A 32 9.28 -31.95 -3.89
C LEU A 32 9.11 -33.42 -3.51
N ILE A 33 8.79 -34.32 -4.46
CA ILE A 33 8.86 -35.77 -4.23
C ILE A 33 10.30 -36.19 -3.92
N HIS A 34 10.48 -37.14 -3.00
CA HIS A 34 11.79 -37.54 -2.41
C HIS A 34 12.50 -36.46 -1.58
N GLY A 35 11.89 -35.30 -1.38
CA GLY A 35 12.40 -34.24 -0.52
C GLY A 35 11.51 -34.05 0.71
N PRO A 36 10.93 -32.86 0.89
CA PRO A 36 10.16 -32.52 2.09
C PRO A 36 8.78 -33.19 2.14
N LEU A 37 8.21 -33.57 0.99
CA LEU A 37 6.89 -34.22 0.98
C LEU A 37 6.98 -35.67 1.45
N PRO A 38 5.99 -36.18 2.19
CA PRO A 38 5.93 -37.57 2.63
C PRO A 38 5.53 -38.54 1.50
N ALA A 39 6.02 -38.31 0.28
CA ALA A 39 5.71 -39.07 -0.93
C ALA A 39 6.96 -39.25 -1.81
N ASP A 40 7.07 -40.41 -2.44
CA ASP A 40 8.14 -40.74 -3.41
C ASP A 40 7.62 -40.75 -4.86
N ARG A 41 6.31 -40.71 -5.06
CA ARG A 41 5.69 -40.69 -6.38
C ARG A 41 4.58 -39.67 -6.43
N VAL A 42 4.43 -39.04 -7.59
CA VAL A 42 3.24 -38.26 -7.95
C VAL A 42 2.74 -38.69 -9.32
N VAL A 43 1.43 -38.90 -9.44
CA VAL A 43 0.72 -39.09 -10.71
C VAL A 43 -0.14 -37.87 -10.94
N VAL A 44 -0.01 -37.23 -12.11
CA VAL A 44 -0.77 -36.03 -12.47
C VAL A 44 -1.73 -36.38 -13.60
N GLU A 45 -3.02 -36.31 -13.31
CA GLU A 45 -4.09 -36.61 -14.27
C GLU A 45 -4.87 -35.34 -14.60
N SER A 46 -5.26 -35.17 -15.86
CA SER A 46 -6.14 -34.06 -16.27
C SER A 46 -7.59 -34.49 -16.08
N MET A 47 -8.41 -33.58 -15.54
CA MET A 47 -9.78 -33.87 -15.10
C MET A 47 -10.78 -33.01 -15.86
N PRO A 48 -12.00 -33.53 -16.11
CA PRO A 48 -13.04 -32.78 -16.82
C PRO A 48 -13.72 -31.71 -15.95
N ASP A 49 -13.47 -31.71 -14.63
CA ASP A 49 -14.15 -30.88 -13.63
C ASP A 49 -14.20 -29.38 -14.01
N GLY A 50 -13.11 -28.85 -14.58
CA GLY A 50 -13.03 -27.46 -15.07
C GLY A 50 -13.94 -27.22 -16.27
N ARG A 51 -13.87 -28.07 -17.30
CA ARG A 51 -14.71 -27.98 -18.50
C ARG A 51 -16.20 -28.11 -18.14
N ASP A 52 -16.53 -28.98 -17.20
CA ASP A 52 -17.89 -29.17 -16.71
C ASP A 52 -18.37 -27.97 -15.87
N ALA A 53 -17.47 -27.28 -15.15
CA ALA A 53 -17.77 -26.00 -14.49
C ALA A 53 -18.14 -24.91 -15.49
N VAL A 54 -17.29 -24.69 -16.50
CA VAL A 54 -17.52 -23.67 -17.53
C VAL A 54 -18.78 -23.99 -18.34
N ARG A 55 -18.99 -25.27 -18.72
CA ARG A 55 -20.22 -25.69 -19.40
C ARG A 55 -21.46 -25.42 -18.55
N ALA A 56 -21.44 -25.75 -17.26
CA ALA A 56 -22.55 -25.48 -16.37
C ALA A 56 -22.83 -23.97 -16.25
N ALA A 57 -21.79 -23.13 -16.24
CA ALA A 57 -21.95 -21.68 -16.24
C ALA A 57 -22.56 -21.16 -17.55
N LEU A 58 -22.10 -21.62 -18.71
CA LEU A 58 -22.67 -21.26 -20.01
C LEU A 58 -24.13 -21.68 -20.14
N ASN A 59 -24.48 -22.88 -19.67
CA ASN A 59 -25.86 -23.36 -19.67
C ASN A 59 -26.78 -22.47 -18.82
N ARG A 60 -26.31 -21.94 -17.69
CA ARG A 60 -27.08 -20.98 -16.87
C ARG A 60 -27.32 -19.64 -17.56
N LEU A 61 -26.45 -19.29 -18.51
CA LEU A 61 -26.57 -18.10 -19.34
C LEU A 61 -27.33 -18.37 -20.64
N GLU A 62 -27.83 -19.59 -20.84
CA GLU A 62 -28.49 -20.06 -22.07
C GLU A 62 -27.61 -19.95 -23.33
N ILE A 63 -26.28 -20.09 -23.15
CA ILE A 63 -25.30 -20.02 -24.24
C ILE A 63 -24.82 -21.44 -24.57
N PHE A 64 -25.13 -21.91 -25.78
CA PHE A 64 -24.84 -23.27 -26.25
C PHE A 64 -23.79 -23.29 -27.37
N ASP A 65 -22.66 -22.63 -27.13
CA ASP A 65 -21.55 -22.53 -28.08
C ASP A 65 -20.36 -23.39 -27.63
N LEU A 66 -20.04 -24.42 -28.42
CA LEU A 66 -18.94 -25.36 -28.13
C LEU A 66 -17.56 -24.75 -28.42
N ASP A 67 -17.47 -23.85 -29.40
CA ASP A 67 -16.22 -23.20 -29.76
C ASP A 67 -15.84 -22.21 -28.67
N LEU A 68 -16.81 -21.43 -28.19
CA LEU A 68 -16.65 -20.55 -27.02
C LEU A 68 -16.20 -21.32 -25.77
N LEU A 69 -16.77 -22.51 -25.51
CA LEU A 69 -16.34 -23.36 -24.40
C LEU A 69 -14.85 -23.76 -24.51
N ASN A 70 -14.30 -23.92 -25.71
CA ASN A 70 -12.89 -24.27 -25.91
C ASN A 70 -11.95 -23.06 -25.76
N GLU A 71 -12.46 -21.85 -26.04
CA GLU A 71 -11.71 -20.61 -25.91
C GLU A 71 -11.62 -20.08 -24.47
N LEU A 72 -12.65 -20.35 -23.66
CA LEU A 72 -12.72 -19.83 -22.29
C LEU A 72 -11.65 -20.44 -21.35
N PRO A 73 -11.12 -19.63 -20.42
CA PRO A 73 -10.23 -20.08 -19.35
C PRO A 73 -10.99 -20.78 -18.21
N GLY A 74 -10.28 -21.54 -17.38
CA GLY A 74 -10.86 -22.29 -16.25
C GLY A 74 -11.47 -23.63 -16.65
N THR A 75 -11.19 -24.08 -17.88
CA THR A 75 -11.65 -25.38 -18.39
C THR A 75 -10.76 -26.53 -17.94
N ARG A 76 -9.64 -26.25 -17.27
CA ARG A 76 -8.68 -27.26 -16.83
C ARG A 76 -8.79 -27.50 -15.34
N ALA A 77 -8.73 -28.78 -14.99
CA ALA A 77 -8.52 -29.23 -13.62
C ALA A 77 -7.49 -30.37 -13.64
N VAL A 78 -6.76 -30.55 -12.56
CA VAL A 78 -5.80 -31.65 -12.40
C VAL A 78 -6.00 -32.37 -11.07
N SER A 79 -5.79 -33.67 -11.09
CA SER A 79 -5.67 -34.50 -9.89
C SER A 79 -4.20 -34.86 -9.72
N LEU A 80 -3.63 -34.54 -8.56
CA LEU A 80 -2.31 -34.99 -8.15
C LEU A 80 -2.48 -36.09 -7.11
N GLU A 81 -2.12 -37.31 -7.48
CA GLU A 81 -2.11 -38.45 -6.57
C GLU A 81 -0.69 -38.73 -6.09
N PHE A 82 -0.45 -38.46 -4.82
CA PHE A 82 0.83 -38.68 -4.16
C PHE A 82 0.84 -40.06 -3.51
N GLY A 83 1.82 -40.86 -3.86
CA GLY A 83 1.99 -42.23 -3.37
C GLY A 83 3.29 -42.41 -2.61
N ARG A 84 3.33 -43.47 -1.80
CA ARG A 84 4.55 -44.00 -1.20
C ARG A 84 4.69 -45.48 -1.50
N GLN A 85 5.87 -45.89 -1.94
CA GLN A 85 6.21 -47.28 -2.17
C GLN A 85 6.57 -47.95 -0.84
N LEU A 86 5.90 -49.07 -0.52
CA LEU A 86 6.15 -49.81 0.72
C LEU A 86 7.20 -50.90 0.49
N ILE A 87 6.94 -51.78 -0.48
CA ILE A 87 7.83 -52.83 -0.99
C ILE A 87 7.41 -53.06 -2.44
N TRP A 88 8.33 -53.31 -3.38
CA TRP A 88 7.93 -53.57 -4.77
C TRP A 88 7.09 -54.87 -4.84
N PRO A 89 5.84 -54.88 -5.40
CA PRO A 89 5.12 -53.83 -6.14
C PRO A 89 3.99 -53.09 -5.36
N LEU A 90 3.89 -53.20 -4.04
CA LEU A 90 2.88 -52.53 -3.21
C LEU A 90 3.21 -51.04 -2.98
N SER A 91 2.24 -50.19 -3.31
CA SER A 91 2.23 -48.75 -2.99
C SER A 91 0.90 -48.35 -2.37
N TYR A 92 0.88 -47.26 -1.61
CA TYR A 92 -0.35 -46.69 -1.07
C TYR A 92 -0.40 -45.19 -1.33
N THR A 93 -1.63 -44.67 -1.44
CA THR A 93 -1.89 -43.24 -1.66
C THR A 93 -1.75 -42.49 -0.33
N VAL A 94 -0.88 -41.50 -0.31
CA VAL A 94 -0.64 -40.63 0.85
C VAL A 94 -1.58 -39.43 0.82
N ALA A 95 -1.75 -38.83 -0.35
CA ALA A 95 -2.62 -37.67 -0.52
C ALA A 95 -3.19 -37.64 -1.95
N ARG A 96 -4.43 -37.16 -2.07
CA ARG A 96 -5.04 -36.83 -3.35
C ARG A 96 -5.42 -35.36 -3.35
N VAL A 97 -4.73 -34.57 -4.17
CA VAL A 97 -4.95 -33.14 -4.29
C VAL A 97 -5.68 -32.84 -5.59
N ARG A 98 -6.83 -32.18 -5.51
CA ARG A 98 -7.55 -31.65 -6.68
C ARG A 98 -7.20 -30.19 -6.85
N ALA A 99 -6.76 -29.79 -8.03
CA ALA A 99 -6.47 -28.39 -8.33
C ALA A 99 -7.29 -27.91 -9.52
N GLN A 100 -7.97 -26.78 -9.36
CA GLN A 100 -8.84 -26.20 -10.38
C GLN A 100 -8.70 -24.67 -10.38
N VAL A 101 -8.76 -24.07 -11.57
CA VAL A 101 -8.86 -22.61 -11.71
C VAL A 101 -10.34 -22.23 -11.86
N LEU A 102 -10.84 -21.42 -10.94
CA LEU A 102 -12.18 -20.84 -11.00
C LEU A 102 -12.11 -19.52 -11.76
N THR A 103 -12.90 -19.41 -12.82
CA THR A 103 -12.98 -18.20 -13.63
C THR A 103 -14.38 -17.60 -13.53
N PRO A 104 -14.51 -16.25 -13.49
CA PRO A 104 -15.81 -15.58 -13.48
C PRO A 104 -16.40 -15.60 -14.90
N THR A 105 -16.86 -16.79 -15.33
CA THR A 105 -17.27 -17.07 -16.71
C THR A 105 -18.32 -16.08 -17.23
N ALA A 106 -19.31 -15.72 -16.41
CA ALA A 106 -20.36 -14.78 -16.81
C ALA A 106 -19.79 -13.40 -17.19
N ALA A 107 -18.88 -12.85 -16.38
CA ALA A 107 -18.26 -11.56 -16.68
C ALA A 107 -17.41 -11.63 -17.97
N LEU A 108 -16.64 -12.71 -18.16
CA LEU A 108 -15.80 -12.89 -19.35
C LEU A 108 -16.59 -13.05 -20.65
N VAL A 109 -17.78 -13.64 -20.58
CA VAL A 109 -18.66 -13.80 -21.73
C VAL A 109 -19.37 -12.49 -22.06
N SER A 110 -19.84 -11.76 -21.04
CA SER A 110 -20.50 -10.45 -21.21
C SER A 110 -19.54 -9.29 -21.50
N GLY A 111 -18.22 -9.51 -21.41
CA GLY A 111 -17.22 -8.45 -21.57
C GLY A 111 -17.15 -7.47 -20.39
N GLU A 112 -17.66 -7.88 -19.23
CA GLU A 112 -17.62 -7.10 -17.99
C GLU A 112 -16.29 -7.28 -17.26
N THR A 113 -15.91 -6.31 -16.43
CA THR A 113 -14.74 -6.43 -15.57
C THR A 113 -14.92 -7.56 -14.55
N PRO A 114 -14.06 -8.58 -14.56
CA PRO A 114 -14.12 -9.69 -13.62
C PRO A 114 -14.01 -9.24 -12.16
N ARG A 115 -14.85 -9.80 -11.30
CA ARG A 115 -14.79 -9.62 -9.84
C ARG A 115 -14.11 -10.81 -9.17
N PRO A 116 -13.63 -10.67 -7.92
CA PRO A 116 -13.13 -11.79 -7.13
C PRO A 116 -14.19 -12.89 -6.97
N ILE A 117 -13.72 -14.14 -6.91
CA ILE A 117 -14.59 -15.32 -6.77
C ILE A 117 -15.22 -15.32 -5.37
N GLY A 118 -16.54 -15.44 -5.33
CA GLY A 118 -17.33 -15.41 -4.09
C GLY A 118 -17.49 -16.78 -3.42
N ARG A 119 -18.02 -16.76 -2.19
CA ARG A 119 -18.28 -17.96 -1.36
C ARG A 119 -19.08 -19.03 -2.10
N ASP A 120 -20.17 -18.65 -2.77
CA ASP A 120 -21.06 -19.60 -3.44
C ASP A 120 -20.38 -20.36 -4.57
N GLN A 121 -19.45 -19.71 -5.29
CA GLN A 121 -18.68 -20.33 -6.36
C GLN A 121 -17.65 -21.32 -5.81
N VAL A 122 -17.03 -21.00 -4.68
CA VAL A 122 -16.13 -21.92 -3.95
C VAL A 122 -16.91 -23.12 -3.42
N GLN A 123 -18.04 -22.89 -2.75
CA GLN A 123 -18.89 -23.96 -2.23
C GLN A 123 -19.37 -24.89 -3.36
N TYR A 124 -19.87 -24.32 -4.46
CA TYR A 124 -20.32 -25.08 -5.62
C TYR A 124 -19.21 -25.95 -6.23
N ALA A 125 -17.95 -25.50 -6.17
CA ALA A 125 -16.81 -26.32 -6.60
C ALA A 125 -16.53 -27.47 -5.62
N LEU A 126 -16.68 -27.24 -4.31
CA LEU A 126 -16.47 -28.24 -3.26
C LEU A 126 -17.55 -29.33 -3.22
N ASP A 127 -18.82 -28.94 -3.36
CA ASP A 127 -19.97 -29.87 -3.32
C ASP A 127 -19.83 -31.02 -4.34
N ARG A 128 -19.17 -30.76 -5.48
CA ARG A 128 -18.91 -31.77 -6.51
C ARG A 128 -18.06 -32.92 -6.01
N TYR A 129 -17.15 -32.67 -5.08
CA TYR A 129 -16.28 -33.70 -4.53
C TYR A 129 -16.98 -34.55 -3.47
N GLU A 130 -18.03 -34.04 -2.82
CA GLU A 130 -18.84 -34.81 -1.88
C GLU A 130 -19.61 -35.94 -2.60
N LEU A 131 -19.95 -35.72 -3.87
CA LEU A 131 -20.62 -36.71 -4.73
C LEU A 131 -19.70 -37.86 -5.16
N LEU A 132 -18.37 -37.73 -4.98
CA LEU A 132 -17.44 -38.78 -5.35
C LEU A 132 -17.45 -39.95 -4.35
N PRO A 133 -17.20 -41.19 -4.82
CA PRO A 133 -16.96 -42.35 -3.96
C PRO A 133 -15.87 -42.05 -2.92
N THR A 134 -16.02 -42.55 -1.68
CA THR A 134 -15.12 -42.23 -0.56
C THR A 134 -13.64 -42.48 -0.89
N ASN A 135 -13.32 -43.53 -1.63
CA ASN A 135 -11.97 -43.87 -2.06
C ASN A 135 -11.43 -42.98 -3.18
N GLN A 136 -12.26 -42.14 -3.80
CA GLN A 136 -11.94 -41.18 -4.87
C GLN A 136 -11.92 -39.72 -4.38
N ARG A 137 -12.46 -39.46 -3.18
CA ARG A 137 -12.49 -38.11 -2.61
C ARG A 137 -11.07 -37.53 -2.43
N PRO A 138 -10.87 -36.24 -2.70
CA PRO A 138 -9.62 -35.58 -2.40
C PRO A 138 -9.36 -35.48 -0.90
N THR A 139 -8.10 -35.52 -0.52
CA THR A 139 -7.65 -35.11 0.82
C THR A 139 -7.49 -33.59 0.90
N ALA A 140 -7.19 -32.93 -0.23
CA ALA A 140 -7.11 -31.48 -0.31
C ALA A 140 -7.59 -30.96 -1.67
N VAL A 141 -8.12 -29.74 -1.67
CA VAL A 141 -8.56 -29.02 -2.87
C VAL A 141 -7.85 -27.67 -2.93
N ILE A 142 -7.20 -27.38 -4.05
CA ILE A 142 -6.58 -26.10 -4.37
C ILE A 142 -7.45 -25.41 -5.42
N LEU A 143 -8.09 -24.30 -5.05
CA LEU A 143 -8.85 -23.48 -5.98
C LEU A 143 -8.06 -22.21 -6.27
N ALA A 144 -7.78 -21.96 -7.54
CA ALA A 144 -7.04 -20.79 -7.99
C ALA A 144 -7.93 -19.81 -8.76
N SER A 145 -7.65 -18.51 -8.70
CA SER A 145 -8.36 -17.47 -9.45
C SER A 145 -7.46 -16.28 -9.77
N ALA A 146 -7.49 -15.79 -11.00
CA ALA A 146 -6.69 -14.62 -11.38
C ALA A 146 -7.22 -13.32 -10.76
N THR A 147 -8.51 -13.27 -10.40
CA THR A 147 -9.13 -12.13 -9.70
C THR A 147 -9.07 -12.27 -8.17
N GLY A 148 -8.53 -13.39 -7.68
CA GLY A 148 -8.56 -13.73 -6.26
C GLY A 148 -9.96 -14.08 -5.76
N PHE A 149 -10.13 -13.97 -4.45
CA PHE A 149 -11.31 -14.42 -3.69
C PHE A 149 -11.82 -13.32 -2.76
N THR A 150 -13.13 -13.25 -2.58
CA THR A 150 -13.76 -12.34 -1.61
C THR A 150 -13.41 -12.74 -0.17
N PRO A 151 -13.52 -11.83 0.82
CA PRO A 151 -13.29 -12.15 2.22
C PRO A 151 -14.14 -13.32 2.73
N GLU A 152 -15.40 -13.43 2.28
CA GLU A 152 -16.32 -14.51 2.65
C GLU A 152 -15.87 -15.86 2.09
N ALA A 153 -15.28 -15.87 0.89
CA ALA A 153 -14.69 -17.08 0.32
C ALA A 153 -13.42 -17.49 1.07
N ARG A 154 -12.56 -16.53 1.44
CA ARG A 154 -11.36 -16.78 2.27
C ARG A 154 -11.72 -17.36 3.64
N ALA A 155 -12.80 -16.86 4.25
CA ALA A 155 -13.30 -17.36 5.53
C ALA A 155 -13.78 -18.83 5.48
N MET A 156 -13.94 -19.44 4.29
CA MET A 156 -14.21 -20.88 4.16
C MET A 156 -12.97 -21.74 4.45
N VAL A 157 -11.77 -21.16 4.37
CA VAL A 157 -10.53 -21.83 4.71
C VAL A 157 -10.49 -22.00 6.23
N THR A 158 -10.86 -23.18 6.70
CA THR A 158 -10.90 -23.53 8.11
C THR A 158 -10.15 -24.84 8.35
N ASP A 159 -9.81 -25.15 9.59
CA ASP A 159 -9.18 -26.42 9.95
C ASP A 159 -10.17 -27.62 9.98
N SER A 160 -11.32 -27.52 9.31
CA SER A 160 -12.35 -28.55 9.23
C SER A 160 -11.84 -29.91 8.72
N ASP A 161 -12.71 -30.92 8.81
CA ASP A 161 -12.49 -32.23 8.20
C ASP A 161 -12.27 -32.16 6.68
N LEU A 162 -11.81 -33.26 6.10
CA LEU A 162 -11.43 -33.36 4.69
C LEU A 162 -12.58 -33.03 3.72
N PRO A 163 -12.30 -32.41 2.56
CA PRO A 163 -10.97 -32.04 2.08
C PRO A 163 -10.46 -30.72 2.66
N LYS A 164 -9.14 -30.62 2.89
CA LYS A 164 -8.51 -29.34 3.24
C LYS A 164 -8.56 -28.37 2.06
N LEU A 165 -9.05 -27.15 2.28
CA LEU A 165 -9.16 -26.11 1.25
C LEU A 165 -7.92 -25.21 1.25
N VAL A 166 -7.40 -24.95 0.05
CA VAL A 166 -6.38 -23.92 -0.20
C VAL A 166 -6.88 -23.01 -1.33
N LEU A 167 -6.84 -21.71 -1.12
CA LEU A 167 -7.20 -20.72 -2.13
C LEU A 167 -5.95 -20.00 -2.63
N VAL A 168 -5.84 -19.83 -3.95
CA VAL A 168 -4.69 -19.19 -4.61
C VAL A 168 -5.19 -18.06 -5.52
N GLY A 169 -5.00 -16.82 -5.09
CA GLY A 169 -5.29 -15.62 -5.86
C GLY A 169 -4.10 -15.10 -6.66
N GLY A 170 -4.34 -14.58 -7.87
CA GLY A 170 -3.37 -13.76 -8.58
C GLY A 170 -3.31 -12.34 -8.02
N ARG A 171 -2.10 -11.77 -7.93
CA ARG A 171 -1.87 -10.37 -7.57
C ARG A 171 -1.55 -9.55 -8.81
N GLU A 172 -1.84 -8.25 -8.76
CA GLU A 172 -1.56 -7.33 -9.87
C GLU A 172 -0.07 -7.16 -10.16
N ASP A 173 0.78 -7.31 -9.14
CA ASP A 173 2.23 -7.25 -9.26
C ASP A 173 2.86 -8.57 -9.76
N GLY A 174 2.04 -9.52 -10.22
CA GLY A 174 2.47 -10.81 -10.75
C GLY A 174 2.75 -11.88 -9.69
N GLY A 175 2.47 -11.58 -8.41
CA GLY A 175 2.60 -12.54 -7.33
C GLY A 175 1.36 -13.38 -7.05
N TRP A 176 1.46 -14.19 -6.01
CA TRP A 176 0.39 -15.07 -5.53
C TRP A 176 -0.07 -14.69 -4.14
N ASP A 177 -1.38 -14.72 -3.93
CA ASP A 177 -2.03 -14.60 -2.63
C ASP A 177 -2.53 -15.98 -2.23
N VAL A 178 -1.99 -16.57 -1.16
CA VAL A 178 -2.28 -17.95 -0.79
C VAL A 178 -2.92 -17.99 0.59
N GLU A 179 -4.16 -18.46 0.63
CA GLU A 179 -4.91 -18.70 1.86
C GLU A 179 -4.99 -20.20 2.13
N MET A 180 -4.57 -20.62 3.32
CA MET A 180 -4.59 -22.01 3.76
C MET A 180 -4.75 -22.11 5.27
N SER A 181 -5.35 -23.20 5.75
CA SER A 181 -5.55 -23.43 7.17
C SER A 181 -4.22 -23.73 7.89
N ASP A 182 -4.17 -23.57 9.21
CA ASP A 182 -2.94 -23.75 9.99
C ASP A 182 -2.42 -25.20 9.89
N SER A 183 -3.31 -26.18 9.86
CA SER A 183 -2.91 -27.59 9.66
C SER A 183 -2.21 -27.85 8.33
N VAL A 184 -2.51 -27.08 7.27
CA VAL A 184 -1.77 -27.15 6.00
C VAL A 184 -0.50 -26.32 6.07
N ARG A 185 -0.57 -25.09 6.61
CA ARG A 185 0.53 -24.12 6.72
C ARG A 185 1.75 -24.69 7.42
N TYR A 186 1.55 -25.42 8.52
CA TYR A 186 2.63 -26.04 9.29
C TYR A 186 2.98 -27.46 8.83
N SER A 187 2.39 -27.93 7.73
CA SER A 187 2.72 -29.22 7.12
C SER A 187 3.68 -29.07 5.94
N PRO A 188 4.38 -30.15 5.54
CA PRO A 188 5.20 -30.12 4.33
C PRO A 188 4.42 -29.79 3.06
N TRP A 189 3.09 -29.96 3.05
CA TRP A 189 2.24 -29.72 1.89
C TRP A 189 2.09 -28.23 1.55
N ALA A 190 2.33 -27.30 2.49
CA ALA A 190 2.34 -25.87 2.21
C ALA A 190 3.30 -25.49 1.09
N GLN A 191 4.41 -26.22 0.97
CA GLN A 191 5.42 -26.00 -0.06
C GLN A 191 4.89 -26.24 -1.48
N LEU A 192 3.80 -26.99 -1.68
CA LEU A 192 3.22 -27.17 -3.02
C LEU A 192 2.74 -25.85 -3.64
N VAL A 193 2.35 -24.88 -2.82
CA VAL A 193 1.77 -23.60 -3.25
C VAL A 193 2.69 -22.39 -3.00
N GLU A 194 3.91 -22.63 -2.55
CA GLU A 194 5.00 -21.64 -2.58
C GLU A 194 5.55 -21.53 -4.02
N PHE A 195 4.87 -20.73 -4.81
CA PHE A 195 5.14 -20.59 -6.24
C PHE A 195 6.26 -19.62 -6.57
N GLU A 196 6.55 -18.67 -5.68
CA GLU A 196 7.53 -17.62 -5.93
C GLU A 196 8.95 -18.06 -5.56
N THR A 197 9.89 -17.75 -6.45
CA THR A 197 11.32 -17.81 -6.10
C THR A 197 11.75 -16.51 -5.43
N GLN A 198 12.90 -16.53 -4.75
CA GLN A 198 13.49 -15.32 -4.17
C GLN A 198 13.71 -14.22 -5.23
N ASP A 199 14.08 -14.59 -6.46
CA ASP A 199 14.28 -13.63 -7.55
C ASP A 199 12.97 -13.02 -8.05
N ASP A 200 11.86 -13.78 -7.99
CA ASP A 200 10.52 -13.25 -8.31
C ASP A 200 10.08 -12.25 -7.22
N GLN A 201 10.32 -12.57 -5.94
CA GLN A 201 10.05 -11.67 -4.81
C GLN A 201 10.85 -10.36 -4.94
N VAL A 202 12.13 -10.43 -5.30
CA VAL A 202 12.97 -9.23 -5.55
C VAL A 202 12.43 -8.42 -6.73
N ARG A 203 12.03 -9.06 -7.83
CA ARG A 203 11.43 -8.35 -8.97
C ARG A 203 10.15 -7.62 -8.58
N ARG A 204 9.28 -8.24 -7.78
CA ARG A 204 8.06 -7.62 -7.24
C ARG A 204 8.39 -6.47 -6.28
N LEU A 205 9.37 -6.66 -5.40
CA LEU A 205 9.85 -5.60 -4.52
C LEU A 205 10.30 -4.39 -5.33
N LEU A 206 11.16 -4.57 -6.33
CA LEU A 206 11.65 -3.48 -7.18
C LEU A 206 10.51 -2.74 -7.90
N TYR A 207 9.49 -3.48 -8.39
CA TYR A 207 8.29 -2.86 -8.96
C TYR A 207 7.59 -1.90 -7.98
N HIS A 208 7.41 -2.30 -6.72
CA HIS A 208 6.80 -1.44 -5.70
C HIS A 208 7.71 -0.28 -5.29
N LEU A 209 9.02 -0.52 -5.19
CA LEU A 209 10.01 0.53 -4.90
C LEU A 209 10.02 1.61 -5.98
N ASP A 210 9.92 1.24 -7.26
CA ASP A 210 9.89 2.19 -8.37
C ASP A 210 8.55 2.93 -8.46
N LYS A 211 7.43 2.26 -8.16
CA LYS A 211 6.11 2.91 -8.05
C LYS A 211 6.09 3.99 -6.96
N GLU A 212 6.92 3.85 -5.93
CA GLU A 212 7.02 4.77 -4.79
C GLU A 212 8.36 5.50 -4.73
N ALA A 213 9.02 5.72 -5.87
CA ALA A 213 10.34 6.32 -5.95
C ALA A 213 10.45 7.64 -5.17
N ALA A 214 9.43 8.51 -5.23
CA ALA A 214 9.42 9.78 -4.51
C ALA A 214 9.47 9.60 -2.97
N ALA A 215 8.74 8.64 -2.43
CA ALA A 215 8.77 8.34 -1.00
C ALA A 215 10.06 7.63 -0.59
N LEU A 216 10.58 6.76 -1.46
CA LEU A 216 11.84 6.06 -1.29
C LEU A 216 13.05 7.02 -1.19
N GLU A 217 13.02 8.13 -1.91
CA GLU A 217 14.08 9.16 -1.92
C GLU A 217 13.92 10.21 -0.80
N SER A 218 12.69 10.46 -0.34
CA SER A 218 12.43 11.50 0.67
C SER A 218 12.46 11.00 2.11
N ARG A 219 11.61 10.02 2.42
CA ARG A 219 11.34 9.55 3.80
C ARG A 219 11.64 8.07 4.03
N GLY A 220 11.90 7.32 2.97
CA GLY A 220 12.05 5.88 3.00
C GLY A 220 10.73 5.12 3.16
N LEU A 221 10.75 3.83 2.88
CA LEU A 221 9.59 2.93 2.94
C LEU A 221 9.80 1.93 4.06
N ALA A 222 8.86 1.91 5.02
CA ALA A 222 8.87 0.94 6.11
C ALA A 222 8.74 -0.50 5.58
N LEU A 223 9.51 -1.42 6.18
CA LEU A 223 9.51 -2.83 5.82
C LEU A 223 8.14 -3.49 6.06
N SER A 224 7.43 -3.06 7.10
CA SER A 224 6.05 -3.49 7.42
C SER A 224 5.11 -3.19 6.24
N LYS A 225 5.07 -1.93 5.80
CA LYS A 225 4.26 -1.47 4.65
C LYS A 225 4.62 -2.21 3.35
N LEU A 226 5.91 -2.50 3.14
CA LEU A 226 6.35 -3.29 1.98
C LEU A 226 5.91 -4.76 2.07
N SER A 227 5.96 -5.34 3.27
CA SER A 227 5.54 -6.72 3.52
C SER A 227 4.05 -6.91 3.25
N ASP A 228 3.22 -5.98 3.73
CA ASP A 228 1.78 -5.98 3.49
C ASP A 228 1.46 -5.88 1.98
N LYS A 229 2.17 -5.01 1.27
CA LYS A 229 2.02 -4.84 -0.18
C LYS A 229 2.46 -6.05 -0.99
N LEU A 230 3.52 -6.71 -0.56
CA LEU A 230 4.00 -7.93 -1.20
C LEU A 230 3.18 -9.16 -0.79
N GLY A 231 2.44 -9.09 0.32
CA GLY A 231 1.78 -10.26 0.90
C GLY A 231 2.78 -11.30 1.40
N LEU A 232 3.96 -10.86 1.82
CA LEU A 232 5.06 -11.73 2.27
C LEU A 232 5.33 -11.52 3.77
N PRO A 233 5.76 -12.56 4.50
CA PRO A 233 6.24 -12.40 5.87
C PRO A 233 7.42 -11.42 5.94
N GLN A 234 7.52 -10.63 7.01
CA GLN A 234 8.57 -9.61 7.16
C GLN A 234 9.99 -10.17 7.00
N GLU A 235 10.26 -11.40 7.47
CA GLU A 235 11.56 -12.05 7.30
C GLU A 235 11.91 -12.29 5.81
N GLN A 236 10.93 -12.69 5.00
CA GLN A 236 11.13 -12.90 3.57
C GLN A 236 11.28 -11.57 2.83
N THR A 237 10.48 -10.57 3.21
CA THR A 237 10.62 -9.20 2.68
C THR A 237 12.00 -8.64 2.99
N GLU A 238 12.50 -8.82 4.21
CA GLU A 238 13.84 -8.36 4.60
C GLU A 238 14.93 -9.05 3.78
N ALA A 239 14.80 -10.36 3.55
CA ALA A 239 15.73 -11.11 2.71
C ALA A 239 15.74 -10.59 1.27
N ALA A 240 14.56 -10.29 0.69
CA ALA A 240 14.43 -9.70 -0.64
C ALA A 240 15.04 -8.28 -0.69
N VAL A 241 14.80 -7.45 0.33
CA VAL A 241 15.39 -6.10 0.45
C VAL A 241 16.92 -6.18 0.51
N ARG A 242 17.48 -7.07 1.33
CA ARG A 242 18.93 -7.27 1.42
C ARG A 242 19.53 -7.70 0.07
N GLN A 243 18.84 -8.57 -0.68
CA GLN A 243 19.27 -8.96 -2.02
C GLN A 243 19.17 -7.81 -3.02
N ALA A 244 18.10 -7.01 -2.97
CA ALA A 244 17.95 -5.81 -3.79
C ALA A 244 19.06 -4.79 -3.51
N CYS A 245 19.38 -4.51 -2.24
CA CYS A 245 20.49 -3.62 -1.86
C CYS A 245 21.88 -4.13 -2.28
N ARG A 246 22.07 -5.43 -2.44
CA ARG A 246 23.31 -5.98 -3.02
C ARG A 246 23.41 -5.77 -4.53
N SER A 247 22.26 -5.68 -5.20
CA SER A 247 22.17 -5.58 -6.66
C SER A 247 22.15 -4.13 -7.13
N ASP A 248 21.52 -3.23 -6.37
CA ASP A 248 21.50 -1.78 -6.62
C ASP A 248 22.28 -1.04 -5.53
N PRO A 249 23.45 -0.45 -5.86
CA PRO A 249 24.31 0.27 -4.90
C PRO A 249 23.68 1.57 -4.36
N ARG A 250 22.59 2.06 -4.95
CA ARG A 250 21.85 3.22 -4.46
C ARG A 250 20.85 2.87 -3.37
N LEU A 251 20.37 1.63 -3.34
CA LEU A 251 19.45 1.17 -2.31
C LEU A 251 20.19 0.95 -0.98
N MET A 252 19.56 1.37 0.11
CA MET A 252 20.07 1.21 1.45
C MET A 252 18.95 0.96 2.46
N THR A 253 19.32 0.37 3.60
CA THR A 253 18.42 0.16 4.73
C THR A 253 18.79 1.12 5.86
N VAL A 254 17.77 1.70 6.49
CA VAL A 254 17.89 2.60 7.65
C VAL A 254 17.04 2.01 8.77
N VAL A 255 17.59 1.92 9.98
CA VAL A 255 16.83 1.45 11.15
C VAL A 255 16.47 2.65 12.01
N HIS A 256 15.19 2.75 12.39
CA HIS A 256 14.67 3.77 13.28
C HIS A 256 13.68 3.11 14.26
N GLU A 257 13.91 3.29 15.56
CA GLU A 257 13.07 2.71 16.64
C GLU A 257 12.80 1.20 16.52
N GLY A 258 13.73 0.44 15.91
CA GLY A 258 13.58 -1.00 15.69
C GLY A 258 12.83 -1.38 14.42
N GLU A 259 12.26 -0.41 13.69
CA GLU A 259 11.69 -0.62 12.36
C GLU A 259 12.75 -0.38 11.27
N LEU A 260 12.75 -1.28 10.27
CA LEU A 260 13.64 -1.17 9.11
C LEU A 260 12.94 -0.41 8.00
N HIS A 261 13.61 0.60 7.44
CA HIS A 261 13.17 1.37 6.29
C HIS A 261 14.11 1.15 5.11
N VAL A 262 13.55 1.11 3.91
CA VAL A 262 14.29 1.09 2.64
C VAL A 262 14.34 2.51 2.10
N ALA A 263 15.53 2.98 1.71
CA ALA A 263 15.73 4.30 1.12
C ALA A 263 16.64 4.20 -0.11
N ARG A 264 16.58 5.21 -1.00
CA ARG A 264 17.44 5.32 -2.18
C ARG A 264 18.31 6.57 -2.08
N SER A 265 19.62 6.37 -2.08
CA SER A 265 20.62 7.44 -2.20
C SER A 265 20.73 7.91 -3.65
N PRO A 266 20.88 9.21 -3.92
CA PRO A 266 21.06 9.71 -5.30
C PRO A 266 22.42 9.33 -5.90
N LEU A 267 23.42 9.07 -5.05
CA LEU A 267 24.73 8.57 -5.46
C LEU A 267 24.84 7.08 -5.18
N ALA A 268 25.39 6.35 -6.17
CA ALA A 268 25.76 4.95 -6.00
C ALA A 268 27.00 4.86 -5.12
N ASP A 269 27.02 3.90 -4.20
CA ASP A 269 28.24 3.54 -3.49
C ASP A 269 29.05 2.55 -4.34
N GLU A 270 30.27 2.92 -4.74
CA GLU A 270 31.12 2.07 -5.59
C GLU A 270 31.61 0.81 -4.85
N VAL A 271 31.41 0.70 -3.54
CA VAL A 271 31.91 -0.41 -2.72
C VAL A 271 30.80 -1.44 -2.47
N GLY A 272 30.54 -2.28 -3.48
CA GLY A 272 29.66 -3.46 -3.40
C GLY A 272 30.10 -4.58 -2.45
N ALA A 273 30.95 -4.30 -1.45
CA ALA A 273 31.51 -5.29 -0.52
C ALA A 273 31.50 -4.74 0.94
N MET A 274 30.31 -4.57 1.53
CA MET A 274 30.18 -4.07 2.90
C MET A 274 30.26 -5.19 3.96
N SER A 275 31.24 -5.09 4.87
CA SER A 275 31.08 -5.28 6.33
C SER A 275 32.42 -5.08 7.06
N LEU A 276 33.51 -5.67 6.54
CA LEU A 276 34.80 -5.65 7.25
C LEU A 276 35.63 -4.37 6.98
N TRP A 277 35.74 -3.96 5.72
CA TRP A 277 36.65 -2.88 5.32
C TRP A 277 36.15 -1.49 5.77
N MET A 278 34.84 -1.32 5.94
CA MET A 278 34.24 -0.09 6.45
C MET A 278 34.38 0.09 7.97
N ARG A 279 34.30 -0.99 8.77
CA ARG A 279 34.64 -0.92 10.20
C ARG A 279 36.11 -0.51 10.37
N ILE A 280 36.98 -1.09 9.55
CA ILE A 280 38.41 -0.78 9.51
C ILE A 280 38.64 0.70 9.14
N ARG A 281 38.08 1.18 8.02
CA ARG A 281 38.26 2.59 7.59
C ARG A 281 37.74 3.61 8.62
N ARG A 282 36.61 3.32 9.29
CA ARG A 282 36.04 4.17 10.34
C ARG A 282 36.89 4.16 11.63
N LEU A 283 37.54 3.05 11.93
CA LEU A 283 38.54 2.93 13.01
C LEU A 283 39.86 3.68 12.69
N PHE A 284 40.20 3.85 11.41
CA PHE A 284 41.44 4.51 10.95
C PHE A 284 41.28 6.00 10.57
N GLY A 285 40.12 6.61 10.80
CA GLY A 285 39.95 8.08 10.69
C GLY A 285 40.02 8.66 9.27
N PHE A 286 39.81 7.85 8.23
CA PHE A 286 39.77 8.38 6.85
C PHE A 286 38.50 9.22 6.61
N LYS A 287 38.64 10.36 5.93
CA LYS A 287 37.51 11.22 5.57
C LYS A 287 36.50 10.44 4.70
N PRO A 288 35.19 10.51 4.99
CA PRO A 288 34.18 9.79 4.21
C PRO A 288 34.12 10.31 2.77
N SER A 289 33.82 9.42 1.81
CA SER A 289 33.60 9.83 0.41
C SER A 289 32.38 10.75 0.29
N THR A 290 32.22 11.42 -0.85
CA THR A 290 31.00 12.21 -1.16
C THR A 290 29.75 11.33 -1.14
N ALA A 291 29.79 10.17 -1.79
CA ALA A 291 28.70 9.19 -1.76
C ALA A 291 28.39 8.67 -0.34
N GLU A 292 29.41 8.43 0.49
CA GLU A 292 29.22 8.00 1.89
C GLU A 292 28.58 9.11 2.74
N ARG A 293 29.00 10.36 2.56
CA ARG A 293 28.38 11.52 3.22
C ARG A 293 26.91 11.68 2.80
N VAL A 294 26.63 11.55 1.51
CA VAL A 294 25.25 11.60 0.99
C VAL A 294 24.39 10.48 1.57
N ARG A 295 24.91 9.25 1.70
CA ARG A 295 24.20 8.14 2.35
C ARG A 295 23.91 8.41 3.83
N ILE A 296 24.89 8.92 4.58
CA ILE A 296 24.70 9.28 6.00
C ILE A 296 23.62 10.35 6.14
N MET A 297 23.68 11.40 5.31
CA MET A 297 22.68 12.47 5.29
C MET A 297 21.30 11.96 4.88
N THR A 298 21.23 11.04 3.91
CA THR A 298 19.96 10.40 3.50
C THR A 298 19.37 9.59 4.66
N ALA A 299 20.19 8.84 5.40
CA ALA A 299 19.73 8.12 6.58
C ALA A 299 19.24 9.05 7.70
N GLN A 300 19.95 10.16 7.94
CA GLN A 300 19.52 11.18 8.90
C GLN A 300 18.19 11.83 8.49
N ARG A 301 18.03 12.16 7.20
CA ARG A 301 16.78 12.70 6.67
C ARG A 301 15.61 11.74 6.91
N VAL A 302 15.79 10.46 6.62
CA VAL A 302 14.79 9.42 6.87
C VAL A 302 14.39 9.39 8.35
N GLN A 303 15.36 9.45 9.28
CA GLN A 303 15.07 9.47 10.72
C GLN A 303 14.28 10.72 11.14
N LEU A 304 14.65 11.89 10.65
CA LEU A 304 13.93 13.14 10.94
C LEU A 304 12.50 13.13 10.36
N GLU A 305 12.32 12.57 9.17
CA GLU A 305 11.00 12.38 8.56
C GLU A 305 10.11 11.46 9.41
N GLN A 306 10.66 10.37 9.97
CA GLN A 306 9.90 9.50 10.88
C GLN A 306 9.52 10.22 12.17
N GLN A 307 10.44 10.98 12.76
CA GLN A 307 10.16 11.79 13.95
C GLN A 307 9.10 12.87 13.68
N ARG A 308 9.14 13.51 12.50
CA ARG A 308 8.11 14.45 12.08
C ARG A 308 6.76 13.77 11.93
N GLU A 309 6.69 12.62 11.26
CA GLU A 309 5.45 11.84 11.07
C GLU A 309 4.85 11.37 12.41
N GLU A 310 5.67 11.13 13.44
CA GLU A 310 5.19 10.88 14.80
C GLU A 310 4.58 12.14 15.44
N LEU A 311 5.27 13.29 15.34
CA LEU A 311 4.75 14.55 15.87
C LEU A 311 3.47 15.00 15.16
N ASP A 312 3.37 14.81 13.86
CA ASP A 312 2.17 15.11 13.07
C ASP A 312 0.96 14.28 13.57
N ARG A 313 1.16 12.98 13.84
CA ARG A 313 0.12 12.13 14.44
C ARG A 313 -0.31 12.60 15.82
N ARG A 314 0.64 13.06 16.65
CA ARG A 314 0.32 13.62 17.99
C ARG A 314 -0.42 14.95 17.88
N LEU A 315 -0.04 15.78 16.91
CA LEU A 315 -0.71 17.04 16.61
C LEU A 315 -2.16 16.80 16.21
N ASP A 316 -2.44 15.87 15.28
CA ASP A 316 -3.79 15.49 14.88
C ASP A 316 -4.67 15.06 16.06
N ALA A 317 -4.10 14.26 16.97
CA ALA A 317 -4.79 13.79 18.18
C ALA A 317 -5.13 14.94 19.13
N LEU A 318 -4.19 15.86 19.37
CA LEU A 318 -4.42 17.03 20.21
C LEU A 318 -5.42 18.01 19.58
N GLU A 319 -5.42 18.18 18.26
CA GLU A 319 -6.40 19.01 17.57
C GLU A 319 -7.82 18.40 17.67
N ALA A 320 -7.92 17.07 17.60
CA ALA A 320 -9.20 16.40 17.85
C ALA A 320 -9.67 16.61 19.31
N GLU A 321 -8.76 16.51 20.28
CA GLU A 321 -9.06 16.77 21.69
C GLU A 321 -9.45 18.23 21.95
N GLU A 322 -8.81 19.19 21.27
CA GLU A 322 -9.14 20.62 21.34
C GLU A 322 -10.58 20.85 20.87
N ARG A 323 -10.94 20.32 19.69
CA ARG A 323 -12.30 20.43 19.13
C ARG A 323 -13.35 19.79 20.05
N GLU A 324 -13.05 18.62 20.60
CA GLU A 324 -13.94 17.93 21.54
C GLU A 324 -14.12 18.73 22.84
N SER A 325 -13.04 19.29 23.38
CA SER A 325 -13.07 20.09 24.62
C SER A 325 -13.83 21.39 24.43
N LEU A 326 -13.71 22.03 23.25
CA LEU A 326 -14.52 23.20 22.86
C LEU A 326 -16.01 22.87 22.81
N GLN A 327 -16.40 21.75 22.19
CA GLN A 327 -17.80 21.33 22.12
C GLN A 327 -18.38 20.99 23.50
N LYS A 328 -17.63 20.26 24.33
CA LYS A 328 -18.04 19.93 25.71
C LYS A 328 -18.14 21.18 26.57
N GLY A 329 -17.22 22.14 26.43
CA GLY A 329 -17.25 23.40 27.16
C GLY A 329 -18.46 24.27 26.81
N ALA A 330 -18.82 24.33 25.53
CA ALA A 330 -20.03 25.00 25.06
C ALA A 330 -21.31 24.34 25.58
N ALA A 331 -21.34 23.00 25.67
CA ALA A 331 -22.48 22.23 26.14
C ALA A 331 -22.57 22.09 27.67
N ALA A 332 -21.55 22.49 28.43
CA ALA A 332 -21.51 22.32 29.88
C ALA A 332 -22.60 23.13 30.59
N ALA A 333 -23.29 22.49 31.54
CA ALA A 333 -24.42 23.08 32.25
C ALA A 333 -24.00 23.96 33.43
N THR A 334 -22.83 23.68 34.03
CA THR A 334 -22.35 24.39 35.22
C THR A 334 -21.09 25.22 34.96
N GLU A 335 -20.96 26.33 35.69
CA GLU A 335 -19.78 27.20 35.59
C GLU A 335 -18.50 26.50 36.07
N ALA A 336 -18.61 25.61 37.06
CA ALA A 336 -17.49 24.81 37.56
C ALA A 336 -16.97 23.84 36.48
N GLU A 337 -17.85 23.16 35.75
CA GLU A 337 -17.47 22.30 34.62
C GLU A 337 -16.84 23.11 33.49
N LYS A 338 -17.37 24.30 33.19
CA LYS A 338 -16.78 25.22 32.19
C LYS A 338 -15.37 25.63 32.59
N LYS A 339 -15.12 26.01 33.84
CA LYS A 339 -13.78 26.36 34.34
C LYS A 339 -12.82 25.17 34.28
N GLN A 340 -13.26 23.97 34.65
CA GLN A 340 -12.44 22.77 34.53
C GLN A 340 -12.07 22.43 33.08
N LEU A 341 -13.03 22.54 32.15
CA LEU A 341 -12.80 22.32 30.72
C LEU A 341 -11.93 23.42 30.10
N ALA A 342 -12.06 24.67 30.56
CA ALA A 342 -11.19 25.76 30.14
C ALA A 342 -9.73 25.51 30.54
N GLY A 343 -9.47 25.13 31.80
CA GLY A 343 -8.12 24.78 32.25
C GLY A 343 -7.53 23.58 31.52
N LYS A 344 -8.36 22.60 31.13
CA LYS A 344 -7.92 21.49 30.27
C LYS A 344 -7.56 21.98 28.86
N LEU A 345 -8.39 22.84 28.27
CA LEU A 345 -8.18 23.38 26.93
C LEU A 345 -6.92 24.26 26.85
N VAL A 346 -6.61 25.04 27.90
CA VAL A 346 -5.34 25.79 27.98
C VAL A 346 -4.15 24.86 27.83
N ARG A 347 -4.14 23.72 28.52
CA ARG A 347 -3.05 22.73 28.45
C ARG A 347 -2.93 22.15 27.04
N VAL A 348 -4.05 21.70 26.46
CA VAL A 348 -4.08 21.16 25.09
C VAL A 348 -3.56 22.18 24.07
N ARG A 349 -3.98 23.45 24.16
CA ARG A 349 -3.51 24.52 23.27
C ARG A 349 -2.03 24.85 23.43
N ARG A 350 -1.48 24.70 24.63
CA ARG A 350 -0.04 24.86 24.88
C ARG A 350 0.75 23.69 24.30
N ASP A 351 0.28 22.46 24.51
CA ASP A 351 0.89 21.28 23.92
C ASP A 351 0.86 21.35 22.37
N LEU A 352 -0.25 21.82 21.78
CA LEU A 352 -0.33 22.10 20.34
C LEU A 352 0.70 23.12 19.87
N ARG A 353 0.87 24.24 20.57
CA ARG A 353 1.90 25.25 20.26
C ARG A 353 3.30 24.64 20.30
N ARG A 354 3.59 23.81 21.32
CA ARG A 354 4.88 23.14 21.48
C ARG A 354 5.16 22.13 20.36
N ILE A 355 4.21 21.25 20.06
CA ILE A 355 4.39 20.24 19.00
C ILE A 355 4.53 20.92 17.63
N ARG A 356 3.73 21.96 17.33
CA ARG A 356 3.88 22.75 16.10
C ARG A 356 5.27 23.36 15.95
N ALA A 357 5.84 23.90 17.04
CA ALA A 357 7.21 24.42 17.01
C ALA A 357 8.24 23.32 16.71
N GLN A 358 8.09 22.13 17.31
CA GLN A 358 8.98 20.98 17.04
C GLN A 358 8.86 20.49 15.58
N VAL A 359 7.66 20.39 15.02
CA VAL A 359 7.44 20.03 13.61
C VAL A 359 8.14 21.02 12.67
N ASN A 360 8.06 22.33 12.96
CA ASN A 360 8.75 23.35 12.18
C ASN A 360 10.27 23.18 12.23
N VAL A 361 10.84 22.84 13.39
CA VAL A 361 12.29 22.58 13.53
C VAL A 361 12.71 21.38 12.69
N PHE A 362 11.98 20.26 12.75
CA PHE A 362 12.31 19.09 11.92
C PHE A 362 12.18 19.39 10.42
N THR A 363 11.18 20.17 10.03
CA THR A 363 11.00 20.59 8.63
C THR A 363 12.22 21.36 8.14
N GLN A 364 12.70 22.35 8.91
CA GLN A 364 13.90 23.11 8.57
C GLN A 364 15.15 22.22 8.48
N GLN A 365 15.34 21.30 9.42
CA GLN A 365 16.47 20.37 9.40
C GLN A 365 16.45 19.45 8.16
N ILE A 366 15.27 18.96 7.78
CA ILE A 366 15.06 18.15 6.58
C ILE A 366 15.42 18.94 5.32
N ASP A 367 15.00 20.20 5.22
CA ASP A 367 15.29 21.07 4.07
C ASP A 367 16.78 21.38 3.94
N ILE A 368 17.46 21.65 5.05
CA ILE A 368 18.92 21.87 5.10
C ILE A 368 19.66 20.63 4.61
N ILE A 369 19.32 19.45 5.14
CA ILE A 369 19.93 18.18 4.72
C ILE A 369 19.65 17.90 3.24
N GLY A 370 18.42 18.14 2.78
CA GLY A 370 18.05 18.00 1.37
C GLY A 370 18.90 18.87 0.46
N THR A 371 19.15 20.11 0.85
CA THR A 371 20.01 21.06 0.13
C THR A 371 21.46 20.58 0.09
N HIS A 372 22.00 20.08 1.21
CA HIS A 372 23.36 19.54 1.24
C HIS A 372 23.51 18.28 0.37
N VAL A 373 22.54 17.36 0.42
CA VAL A 373 22.52 16.17 -0.44
C VAL A 373 22.49 16.58 -1.91
N HIS A 374 21.67 17.57 -2.27
CA HIS A 374 21.60 18.08 -3.64
C HIS A 374 22.94 18.68 -4.11
N ASN A 375 23.55 19.56 -3.31
CA ASN A 375 24.82 20.20 -3.64
C ASN A 375 25.96 19.19 -3.78
N LEU A 376 26.05 18.20 -2.87
CA LEU A 376 27.04 17.13 -2.98
C LEU A 376 26.82 16.25 -4.21
N THR A 377 25.56 15.99 -4.56
CA THR A 377 25.21 15.23 -5.77
C THR A 377 25.63 15.98 -7.04
N LEU A 378 25.40 17.29 -7.10
CA LEU A 378 25.81 18.13 -8.23
C LEU A 378 27.35 18.23 -8.37
N ALA A 379 28.04 18.33 -7.23
CA ALA A 379 29.50 18.36 -7.19
C ALA A 379 30.11 17.07 -7.76
N GLU A 380 29.57 15.92 -7.38
CA GLU A 380 30.02 14.60 -7.86
C GLU A 380 29.72 14.42 -9.36
N GLN A 381 28.60 14.96 -9.85
CA GLN A 381 28.22 14.93 -11.26
C GLN A 381 28.99 15.92 -12.14
N GLY A 382 29.97 16.64 -11.59
CA GLY A 382 30.83 17.56 -12.33
C GLY A 382 30.12 18.82 -12.85
N ARG A 383 28.89 19.12 -12.38
CA ARG A 383 28.25 20.40 -12.66
C ARG A 383 28.92 21.46 -11.76
N ARG A 384 29.76 22.29 -12.37
CA ARG A 384 30.38 23.47 -11.74
C ARG A 384 29.30 24.48 -11.35
N LEU A 385 28.66 24.27 -10.20
CA LEU A 385 28.16 25.35 -9.37
C LEU A 385 29.29 25.72 -8.43
N GLU A 386 29.50 27.02 -8.22
CA GLU A 386 30.39 27.50 -7.16
C GLU A 386 29.85 26.94 -5.85
N LEU A 387 30.53 25.92 -5.33
CA LEU A 387 30.23 25.39 -4.00
C LEU A 387 30.33 26.56 -3.03
N PRO A 388 29.35 26.74 -2.12
CA PRO A 388 29.51 27.67 -1.01
C PRO A 388 30.84 27.35 -0.32
N LYS A 389 31.65 28.38 -0.03
CA LYS A 389 32.98 28.14 0.55
C LYS A 389 32.80 27.37 1.85
N ALA A 390 33.79 26.55 2.22
CA ALA A 390 33.74 25.80 3.48
C ALA A 390 33.46 26.72 4.69
N GLU A 391 33.92 27.97 4.62
CA GLU A 391 33.64 29.04 5.59
C GLU A 391 32.16 29.43 5.64
N ASP A 392 31.50 29.57 4.49
CA ASP A 392 30.07 29.87 4.40
C ASP A 392 29.23 28.68 4.89
N LEU A 393 29.63 27.45 4.58
CA LEU A 393 28.98 26.24 5.10
C LEU A 393 29.15 26.09 6.62
N THR A 394 30.33 26.38 7.15
CA THR A 394 30.55 26.36 8.61
C THR A 394 29.86 27.52 9.31
N ARG A 395 29.73 28.68 8.65
CA ARG A 395 28.99 29.83 9.18
C ARG A 395 27.50 29.55 9.18
N GLU A 396 26.93 29.04 8.10
CA GLU A 396 25.52 28.65 8.03
C GLU A 396 25.22 27.50 8.98
N ALA A 397 26.10 26.51 9.12
CA ALA A 397 25.95 25.44 10.10
C ALA A 397 26.04 25.97 11.55
N ALA A 398 26.95 26.90 11.83
CA ALA A 398 27.06 27.52 13.16
C ALA A 398 25.89 28.46 13.46
N GLU A 399 25.41 29.22 12.47
CA GLU A 399 24.21 30.05 12.58
C GLU A 399 22.96 29.19 12.74
N ALA A 400 22.86 28.07 12.04
CA ALA A 400 21.79 27.10 12.22
C ALA A 400 21.86 26.39 13.57
N GLU A 401 23.05 25.97 14.02
CA GLU A 401 23.25 25.43 15.37
C GLU A 401 22.93 26.47 16.44
N GLN A 402 23.25 27.75 16.21
CA GLN A 402 22.93 28.84 17.12
C GLN A 402 21.43 29.12 17.14
N ILE A 403 20.76 29.17 15.99
CA ILE A 403 19.31 29.34 15.90
C ILE A 403 18.59 28.13 16.52
N VAL A 404 19.08 26.91 16.30
CA VAL A 404 18.54 25.69 16.93
C VAL A 404 18.82 25.67 18.42
N ALA A 405 20.00 26.09 18.87
CA ALA A 405 20.31 26.22 20.28
C ALA A 405 19.48 27.33 20.93
N GLU A 406 19.20 28.42 20.23
CA GLU A 406 18.32 29.49 20.69
C GLU A 406 16.86 29.02 20.72
N LEU A 407 16.36 28.30 19.71
CA LEU A 407 15.01 27.73 19.69
C LEU A 407 14.83 26.63 20.73
N ALA A 408 15.81 25.75 20.91
CA ALA A 408 15.82 24.72 21.94
C ALA A 408 15.95 25.35 23.34
N ALA A 409 16.83 26.32 23.52
CA ALA A 409 16.94 27.07 24.77
C ALA A 409 15.67 27.88 25.05
N ASN A 410 14.99 28.43 24.04
CA ASN A 410 13.71 29.11 24.19
C ASN A 410 12.57 28.12 24.50
N ALA A 411 12.61 26.92 23.94
CA ALA A 411 11.67 25.84 24.26
C ALA A 411 11.91 25.28 25.67
N ASP A 412 13.16 25.18 26.11
CA ASP A 412 13.56 24.75 27.45
C ASP A 412 13.36 25.85 28.49
N LEU A 413 13.52 27.14 28.13
CA LEU A 413 13.14 28.29 28.95
C LEU A 413 11.62 28.38 29.10
N ALA A 414 10.87 28.14 28.02
CA ALA A 414 9.42 28.01 28.11
C ALA A 414 9.06 26.86 29.06
N ALA A 415 9.67 25.68 28.91
CA ALA A 415 9.46 24.55 29.82
C ALA A 415 9.89 24.83 31.27
N GLY A 416 10.96 25.60 31.48
CA GLY A 416 11.52 25.95 32.80
C GLY A 416 10.75 27.05 33.53
N ILE A 417 10.11 27.97 32.80
CA ILE A 417 9.19 28.98 33.37
C ILE A 417 7.81 28.36 33.66
N GLU A 418 7.47 27.24 33.02
CA GLU A 418 6.16 26.58 33.10
C GLU A 418 6.00 25.59 34.26
N VAL A 419 7.09 25.11 34.88
CA VAL A 419 7.04 24.19 36.04
C VAL A 419 7.17 24.97 37.35
N GLY A 420 6.11 25.68 37.72
CA GLY A 420 5.95 26.23 39.06
C GLY A 420 5.24 27.56 39.08
N VAL A 421 4.05 27.58 39.70
CA VAL A 421 3.15 28.72 39.93
C VAL A 421 2.15 28.95 38.79
N GLN A 422 0.85 28.89 39.13
CA GLN A 422 -0.22 29.40 38.27
C GLN A 422 0.06 30.89 38.03
N THR A 423 0.61 31.19 36.85
CA THR A 423 0.92 32.55 36.45
C THR A 423 -0.36 33.30 36.12
N PRO A 424 -0.43 34.63 36.35
CA PRO A 424 -1.60 35.45 35.98
C PRO A 424 -1.99 35.32 34.50
N LEU A 425 -1.02 34.99 33.62
CA LEU A 425 -1.26 34.63 32.22
C LEU A 425 -2.17 33.40 32.02
N GLN A 426 -2.23 32.46 32.96
CA GLN A 426 -3.18 31.33 32.89
C GLN A 426 -4.62 31.77 33.12
N ALA A 427 -4.85 32.69 34.06
CA ALA A 427 -6.19 33.18 34.35
C ALA A 427 -6.76 33.96 33.15
N ASP A 428 -5.94 34.80 32.51
CA ASP A 428 -6.34 35.54 31.31
C ASP A 428 -6.66 34.60 30.13
N GLU A 429 -5.89 33.53 29.95
CA GLU A 429 -6.16 32.50 28.92
C GLU A 429 -7.44 31.69 29.21
N GLU A 430 -7.70 31.36 30.48
CA GLU A 430 -8.92 30.65 30.91
C GLU A 430 -10.17 31.52 30.69
N ASP A 431 -10.11 32.81 31.04
CA ASP A 431 -11.23 33.74 30.85
C ASP A 431 -11.55 33.95 29.35
N ALA A 432 -10.52 34.02 28.49
CA ALA A 432 -10.70 34.08 27.05
C ALA A 432 -11.39 32.82 26.50
N ILE A 433 -11.05 31.63 27.02
CA ILE A 433 -11.67 30.36 26.63
C ILE A 433 -13.12 30.28 27.12
N LEU A 434 -13.43 30.78 28.31
CA LEU A 434 -14.82 30.85 28.79
C LEU A 434 -15.69 31.72 27.89
N ALA A 435 -15.14 32.83 27.37
CA ALA A 435 -15.81 33.65 26.36
C ALA A 435 -16.00 32.90 25.03
N GLU A 436 -15.01 32.10 24.61
CA GLU A 436 -15.11 31.27 23.41
C GLU A 436 -16.18 30.18 23.54
N PHE A 437 -16.30 29.53 24.70
CA PHE A 437 -17.39 28.57 24.97
C PHE A 437 -18.78 29.22 24.83
N ALA A 438 -18.94 30.46 25.29
CA ALA A 438 -20.18 31.21 25.14
C ALA A 438 -20.49 31.48 23.66
N GLN A 439 -19.51 31.92 22.88
CA GLN A 439 -19.68 32.17 21.44
C GLN A 439 -20.04 30.88 20.67
N VAL A 440 -19.38 29.76 20.97
CA VAL A 440 -19.69 28.46 20.36
C VAL A 440 -21.10 27.98 20.75
N ALA A 441 -21.51 28.17 22.01
CA ALA A 441 -22.85 27.84 22.47
C ALA A 441 -23.93 28.69 21.78
N GLU A 442 -23.69 29.99 21.62
CA GLU A 442 -24.57 30.90 20.89
C GLU A 442 -24.68 30.53 19.40
N ALA A 443 -23.55 30.22 18.75
CA ALA A 443 -23.54 29.75 17.36
C ALA A 443 -24.30 28.43 17.18
N GLN A 444 -24.17 27.48 18.11
CA GLN A 444 -24.92 26.22 18.11
C GLN A 444 -26.42 26.44 18.35
N ALA A 445 -26.79 27.36 19.23
CA ALA A 445 -28.18 27.75 19.47
C ALA A 445 -28.80 28.42 18.23
N ALA A 446 -28.06 29.32 17.56
CA ALA A 446 -28.49 29.97 16.33
C ALA A 446 -28.66 28.97 15.17
N ALA A 447 -27.74 28.02 15.02
CA ALA A 447 -27.84 26.95 14.01
C ALA A 447 -29.03 26.01 14.26
N LYS A 448 -29.39 25.77 15.53
CA LYS A 448 -30.54 24.94 15.93
C LYS A 448 -31.88 25.69 15.86
N ALA A 449 -31.85 27.03 15.87
CA ALA A 449 -33.01 27.90 15.75
C ALA A 449 -33.34 28.32 14.30
N ALA A 450 -32.47 28.03 13.34
CA ALA A 450 -32.77 28.19 11.91
C ALA A 450 -33.74 27.08 11.45
N PRO A 451 -35.00 27.39 11.08
CA PRO A 451 -35.94 26.37 10.64
C PRO A 451 -35.68 25.97 9.19
N ALA A 452 -35.97 24.69 8.92
CA ALA A 452 -36.21 24.17 7.59
C ALA A 452 -37.20 25.06 6.80
N ALA A 453 -36.68 25.81 5.83
CA ALA A 453 -37.45 26.42 4.75
C ALA A 453 -37.02 25.77 3.43
N ALA A 454 -37.20 24.45 3.33
CA ALA A 454 -37.17 23.71 2.07
C ALA A 454 -38.11 22.52 2.21
N GLY A 455 -39.40 22.74 1.96
CA GLY A 455 -40.40 21.67 1.95
C GLY A 455 -41.82 22.17 1.81
N ALA A 456 -42.32 22.14 0.57
CA ALA A 456 -43.73 22.18 0.14
C ALA A 456 -44.39 23.55 -0.13
N ALA A 457 -44.15 24.08 -1.34
CA ALA A 457 -45.22 24.39 -2.31
C ALA A 457 -44.59 24.71 -3.69
N GLY A 458 -44.72 23.80 -4.66
CA GLY A 458 -44.74 24.19 -6.07
C GLY A 458 -46.13 24.73 -6.40
N PRO A 459 -46.25 25.76 -7.26
CA PRO A 459 -46.11 25.52 -8.70
C PRO A 459 -45.28 26.56 -9.48
N GLU A 460 -44.78 26.08 -10.61
CA GLU A 460 -44.18 26.77 -11.76
C GLU A 460 -45.12 27.83 -12.42
N PRO A 461 -44.60 28.67 -13.34
CA PRO A 461 -44.88 30.09 -13.42
C PRO A 461 -45.89 30.47 -14.53
N GLU A 462 -46.61 31.57 -14.29
CA GLU A 462 -47.33 32.29 -15.33
C GLU A 462 -46.37 32.94 -16.33
N ALA A 463 -46.71 32.79 -17.61
CA ALA A 463 -45.99 33.21 -18.79
C ALA A 463 -45.78 34.73 -18.90
N PRO A 464 -44.66 35.20 -19.50
CA PRO A 464 -44.61 36.54 -20.06
C PRO A 464 -45.19 36.55 -21.48
N SER A 465 -46.16 37.45 -21.64
CA SER A 465 -46.79 37.84 -22.89
C SER A 465 -45.80 38.30 -23.97
N ARG A 466 -46.16 38.01 -25.21
CA ARG A 466 -45.42 38.23 -26.45
C ARG A 466 -45.81 39.58 -27.07
N ALA A 467 -44.84 40.45 -27.34
CA ALA A 467 -44.92 41.50 -28.36
C ALA A 467 -43.49 41.85 -28.83
N LYS A 468 -43.04 41.31 -29.97
CA LYS A 468 -43.04 41.91 -31.32
C LYS A 468 -42.15 43.18 -31.45
N GLY A 469 -41.05 43.02 -32.20
CA GLY A 469 -40.88 43.76 -33.46
C GLY A 469 -39.68 44.71 -33.59
N ALA A 470 -38.97 44.53 -34.71
CA ALA A 470 -38.21 45.50 -35.52
C ALA A 470 -36.81 45.91 -35.00
N GLU A 471 -35.75 45.56 -35.76
CA GLU A 471 -34.99 46.46 -36.68
C GLU A 471 -34.20 47.52 -35.91
N GLY A 472 -32.91 47.77 -36.11
CA GLY A 472 -31.90 47.39 -37.09
C GLY A 472 -30.70 48.34 -36.87
N SER A 473 -29.57 48.09 -37.55
CA SER A 473 -28.45 49.05 -37.71
C SER A 473 -27.68 49.40 -36.41
N THR A 474 -26.35 49.29 -36.31
CA THR A 474 -25.35 49.94 -37.16
C THR A 474 -23.96 49.48 -36.67
N GLY A 475 -23.05 49.14 -37.60
CA GLY A 475 -21.61 49.47 -37.58
C GLY A 475 -20.72 49.07 -36.36
N GLN A 476 -19.43 48.77 -36.48
CA GLN A 476 -18.49 48.85 -37.59
C GLN A 476 -17.12 48.36 -37.06
N ARG A 477 -16.48 47.46 -37.82
CA ARG A 477 -15.03 47.31 -38.08
C ARG A 477 -14.01 47.04 -36.96
N GLY A 478 -13.25 45.98 -37.23
CA GLY A 478 -11.80 45.84 -37.02
C GLY A 478 -11.42 44.37 -37.20
N ARG A 479 -11.12 43.90 -38.43
CA ARG A 479 -9.76 43.62 -38.94
C ARG A 479 -8.91 42.86 -37.91
N GLU A 480 -8.36 41.67 -38.16
CA GLU A 480 -7.75 41.19 -39.40
C GLU A 480 -7.67 39.66 -39.46
N ARG A 481 -7.66 39.18 -40.70
CA ARG A 481 -7.71 37.80 -41.17
C ARG A 481 -6.32 37.49 -41.76
N ALA A 482 -5.77 36.32 -41.48
CA ALA A 482 -4.84 35.66 -42.40
C ALA A 482 -5.14 34.15 -42.37
N GLU A 483 -5.82 33.69 -43.42
CA GLU A 483 -6.12 32.29 -43.70
C GLU A 483 -4.87 31.50 -44.15
N PRO A 484 -4.90 30.17 -44.00
CA PRO A 484 -4.04 29.24 -44.72
C PRO A 484 -4.52 29.05 -46.18
N ARG A 485 -3.58 28.87 -47.12
CA ARG A 485 -3.87 28.43 -48.50
C ARG A 485 -3.97 26.89 -48.57
N PRO A 486 -4.92 26.33 -49.33
CA PRO A 486 -4.88 24.94 -49.76
C PRO A 486 -4.16 24.77 -51.12
N GLU A 487 -3.57 23.58 -51.27
CA GLU A 487 -3.29 22.74 -52.45
C GLU A 487 -2.98 23.35 -53.82
N ILE A 488 -2.01 22.73 -54.53
CA ILE A 488 -2.10 22.20 -55.91
C ILE A 488 -0.78 21.44 -56.20
N GLY A 489 -0.86 20.23 -56.76
CA GLY A 489 0.24 19.58 -57.50
C GLY A 489 0.50 18.14 -57.10
#